data_AF-A0A401QDB6-F1
#
_entry.id   AF-A0A401QDB6-F1
#
_cell.length_a   1.000
_cell.length_b   1.000
_cell.length_c   1.000
_cell.angle_alpha   90.00
_cell.angle_beta   90.00
_cell.angle_gamma   90.00
#
_symmetry.space_group_name_H-M   'P 1'
#
loop_
_entity.id
_entity.type
_entity.pdbx_description
1 polymer ?
#
loop_
_entity_poly.entity_id
_entity_poly.type
_entity_poly.pdbx_seq_one_letter_code
_entity_poly.pdbx_strand_id
1 'polypeptide(L)'
;ELVEYYQTHSLKESFKQLDTALRFPYKQRDRTIQRSNSRNAVFNPRPIGMATARYNFAARDMRELTLREGDVVKIYSKIGGDQGWWKGEAKGK
;
A
#
# COMPACT_ATOMS: atom_id res chain seq x y z
N GLU A 1 -6.99 -1.48 25.37
CA GLU A 1 -7.36 -0.27 26.14
C GLU A 1 -6.47 0.95 25.91
N LEU A 2 -5.14 0.84 25.70
CA LEU A 2 -4.28 2.02 25.46
C LEU A 2 -4.70 2.92 24.28
N VAL A 3 -5.14 2.30 23.17
CA VAL A 3 -5.59 3.03 21.98
C VAL A 3 -6.87 3.83 22.25
N GLU A 4 -7.74 3.34 23.14
CA GLU A 4 -8.98 4.03 23.51
C GLU A 4 -8.70 5.12 24.55
N TYR A 5 -7.85 4.84 25.53
CA TYR A 5 -7.45 5.80 26.56
C TYR A 5 -6.88 7.09 25.95
N TYR A 6 -5.94 6.97 25.02
CA TYR A 6 -5.32 8.12 24.36
C TYR A 6 -6.20 8.78 23.29
N GLN A 7 -7.43 8.31 23.02
CA GLN A 7 -8.38 9.09 22.22
C GLN A 7 -8.90 10.31 23.00
N THR A 8 -8.96 10.20 24.32
CA THR A 8 -9.47 11.25 25.22
C THR A 8 -8.39 11.86 26.12
N HIS A 9 -7.25 11.18 26.28
CA HIS A 9 -6.11 11.64 27.09
C HIS A 9 -4.92 12.07 26.23
N SER A 10 -4.16 13.04 26.72
CA SER A 10 -2.99 13.57 26.02
C SER A 10 -1.82 12.61 26.09
N LEU A 11 -1.11 12.46 24.98
CA LEU A 11 0.13 11.68 24.89
C LEU A 11 1.24 12.26 25.76
N LYS A 12 1.12 13.50 26.27
CA LYS A 12 2.13 14.12 27.13
C LYS A 12 2.40 13.37 28.43
N GLU A 13 1.45 12.56 28.88
CA GLU A 13 1.60 11.67 30.04
C GLU A 13 2.76 10.67 29.86
N SER A 14 2.97 10.20 28.62
CA SER A 14 4.07 9.30 28.26
C SER A 14 5.19 9.98 27.46
N PHE A 15 4.86 11.05 26.74
CA PHE A 15 5.76 11.75 25.80
C PHE A 15 5.69 13.26 26.04
N LYS A 16 6.44 13.77 27.02
CA LYS A 16 6.35 15.15 27.55
C LYS A 16 6.33 16.30 26.53
N GLN A 17 6.82 16.08 25.30
CA GLN A 17 6.85 17.06 24.21
C GLN A 17 5.66 16.96 23.24
N LEU A 18 4.72 16.04 23.47
CA LEU A 18 3.66 15.68 22.53
C LEU A 18 2.28 15.90 23.18
N ASP A 19 1.85 17.16 23.27
CA ASP A 19 0.52 17.51 23.80
C ASP A 19 -0.57 17.36 22.73
N THR A 20 -0.85 16.11 22.34
CA THR A 20 -1.93 15.75 21.42
C THR A 20 -2.53 14.41 21.83
N ALA A 21 -3.71 14.08 21.30
CA ALA A 21 -4.40 12.81 21.52
C ALA A 21 -4.45 11.99 20.21
N LEU A 22 -4.74 10.70 20.30
CA LEU A 22 -4.99 9.83 19.15
C LEU A 22 -6.28 10.23 18.45
N ARG A 23 -6.16 11.00 17.35
CA ARG A 23 -7.31 11.50 16.57
C ARG A 23 -7.56 10.74 15.29
N PHE A 24 -6.51 10.25 14.65
CA PHE A 24 -6.59 9.65 13.32
C PHE A 24 -6.16 8.20 13.38
N PRO A 25 -7.10 7.24 13.29
CA PRO A 25 -6.75 5.84 13.19
C PRO A 25 -5.88 5.64 11.95
N TYR A 26 -4.69 5.07 12.14
CA TYR A 26 -3.70 4.87 11.08
C TYR A 26 -4.28 4.08 9.88
N LYS A 27 -5.27 3.21 10.13
CA LYS A 27 -5.96 2.41 9.11
C LYS A 27 -7.17 3.10 8.44
N GLN A 28 -7.58 4.29 8.90
CA GLN A 28 -8.79 4.95 8.42
C GLN A 28 -8.52 6.02 7.35
N ARG A 29 -7.26 6.41 7.13
CA ARG A 29 -6.89 7.32 6.02
C ARG A 29 -7.06 6.71 4.63
N ASP A 30 -7.19 5.38 4.53
CA ASP A 30 -7.59 4.72 3.29
C ASP A 30 -9.09 4.95 2.99
N ARG A 31 -9.92 5.15 4.02
CA ARG A 31 -11.38 5.13 3.91
C ARG A 31 -12.00 6.39 3.29
N THR A 32 -11.32 7.54 3.30
CA THR A 32 -11.86 8.77 2.68
C THR A 32 -11.66 8.82 1.17
N ILE A 33 -10.74 8.02 0.61
CA ILE A 33 -10.59 7.77 -0.84
C ILE A 33 -11.41 6.52 -1.26
N GLN A 34 -12.20 5.94 -0.35
CA GLN A 34 -13.06 4.77 -0.60
C GLN A 34 -14.58 5.08 -0.57
N ARG A 35 -15.00 6.34 -0.76
CA ARG A 35 -16.45 6.67 -0.78
C ARG A 35 -17.17 6.39 -2.11
N SER A 36 -16.46 6.02 -3.17
CA SER A 36 -17.07 5.50 -4.39
C SER A 36 -16.58 4.09 -4.67
N ASN A 37 -17.53 3.15 -4.78
CA ASN A 37 -17.38 1.76 -5.23
C ASN A 37 -17.03 0.67 -4.21
N SER A 38 -18.13 0.15 -3.65
CA SER A 38 -18.47 -1.28 -3.63
C SER A 38 -17.66 -2.19 -2.70
N ARG A 39 -18.37 -2.68 -1.69
CA ARG A 39 -17.98 -3.54 -0.56
C ARG A 39 -17.50 -4.96 -0.91
N ASN A 40 -16.90 -5.19 -2.09
CA ASN A 40 -16.46 -6.52 -2.57
C ASN A 40 -14.94 -6.62 -2.90
N ALA A 41 -14.11 -5.64 -2.50
CA ALA A 41 -12.71 -5.55 -2.94
C ALA A 41 -11.66 -6.12 -1.95
N VAL A 42 -12.05 -6.87 -0.91
CA VAL A 42 -11.09 -7.37 0.10
C VAL A 42 -10.21 -8.51 -0.43
N PHE A 43 -10.65 -9.23 -1.47
CA PHE A 43 -9.92 -10.38 -2.02
C PHE A 43 -9.28 -10.17 -3.40
N ASN A 44 -9.57 -9.04 -4.06
CA ASN A 44 -8.94 -8.68 -5.33
C ASN A 44 -8.45 -7.24 -5.24
N PRO A 45 -7.17 -7.00 -4.90
CA PRO A 45 -6.62 -5.65 -4.99
C PRO A 45 -6.81 -5.16 -6.42
N ARG A 46 -7.41 -3.98 -6.59
CA ARG A 46 -7.52 -3.39 -7.94
C ARG A 46 -6.16 -2.82 -8.33
N PRO A 47 -5.73 -2.97 -9.59
CA PRO A 47 -4.52 -2.29 -10.05
C PRO A 47 -4.65 -0.78 -9.88
N ILE A 48 -3.61 -0.13 -9.35
CA ILE A 48 -3.48 1.33 -9.26
C ILE A 48 -2.99 1.95 -10.58
N GLY A 49 -2.57 1.11 -11.53
CA GLY A 49 -2.17 1.53 -12.87
C GLY A 49 -1.70 0.36 -13.72
N MET A 50 -1.32 0.65 -14.96
CA MET A 50 -0.65 -0.28 -15.86
C MET A 50 0.70 0.29 -16.29
N ALA A 51 1.67 -0.60 -16.49
CA ALA A 51 2.98 -0.26 -17.04
C ALA A 51 3.31 -1.20 -18.19
N THR A 52 4.14 -0.73 -19.12
CA THR A 52 4.69 -1.56 -20.20
C THR A 52 6.17 -1.74 -19.98
N ALA A 53 6.63 -2.99 -20.00
CA ALA A 53 8.05 -3.32 -19.90
C ALA A 53 8.80 -2.76 -21.12
N ARG A 54 9.80 -1.93 -20.87
CA ARG A 54 10.65 -1.34 -21.91
C ARG A 54 11.74 -2.26 -22.41
N TYR A 55 12.13 -3.24 -21.60
CA TYR A 55 13.22 -4.17 -21.87
C TYR A 55 12.89 -5.54 -21.28
N ASN A 56 13.64 -6.55 -21.70
CA ASN A 56 13.59 -7.88 -21.11
C ASN A 56 14.23 -7.86 -19.72
N PHE A 57 13.62 -8.55 -18.77
CA PHE A 57 14.13 -8.73 -17.42
C PHE A 57 13.91 -10.18 -16.96
N ALA A 58 14.97 -10.83 -16.49
CA ALA A 58 14.91 -12.18 -15.93
C ALA A 58 14.81 -12.10 -14.41
N ALA A 59 13.76 -12.68 -13.83
CA ALA A 59 13.59 -12.74 -12.38
C ALA A 59 14.75 -13.50 -11.74
N ARG A 60 15.28 -12.95 -10.65
CA ARG A 60 16.41 -13.51 -9.91
C ARG A 60 15.94 -14.41 -8.76
N ASP A 61 14.74 -14.17 -8.27
CA ASP A 61 14.10 -14.97 -7.23
C ASP A 61 12.56 -15.02 -7.40
N MET A 62 11.87 -15.67 -6.45
CA MET A 62 10.43 -15.89 -6.49
C MET A 62 9.57 -14.64 -6.25
N ARG A 63 10.17 -13.51 -5.85
CA ARG A 63 9.47 -12.23 -5.59
C ARG A 63 9.50 -11.30 -6.81
N GLU A 64 10.34 -11.58 -7.79
CA GLU A 64 10.49 -10.80 -9.01
C GLU A 64 9.69 -11.39 -10.18
N LEU A 65 9.25 -10.52 -11.09
CA LEU A 65 8.57 -10.92 -12.33
C LEU A 65 9.58 -11.02 -13.47
N THR A 66 9.49 -12.10 -14.26
CA THR A 66 10.18 -12.14 -15.55
C THR A 66 9.35 -11.39 -16.57
N LEU A 67 9.94 -10.39 -17.22
CA LEU A 67 9.29 -9.51 -18.17
C LEU A 67 9.97 -9.60 -19.53
N ARG A 68 9.18 -9.50 -20.59
CA ARG A 68 9.65 -9.24 -21.95
C ARG A 68 9.27 -7.83 -22.36
N GLU A 69 10.07 -7.21 -23.21
CA GLU A 69 9.72 -5.93 -23.83
C GLU A 69 8.30 -6.01 -24.43
N GLY A 70 7.48 -5.00 -24.12
CA GLY A 70 6.07 -4.94 -24.52
C GLY A 70 5.08 -5.60 -23.54
N ASP A 71 5.56 -6.34 -22.52
CA ASP A 71 4.66 -6.93 -21.52
C ASP A 71 3.92 -5.83 -20.73
N VAL A 72 2.61 -6.03 -20.54
CA VAL A 72 1.77 -5.15 -19.73
C VAL A 72 1.70 -5.70 -18.30
N VAL A 73 2.06 -4.86 -17.33
CA VAL A 73 2.07 -5.17 -15.90
C VAL A 73 1.00 -4.35 -15.20
N LYS A 74 0.10 -5.03 -14.47
CA LYS A 74 -0.83 -4.38 -13.55
C LYS A 74 -0.06 -3.97 -12.30
N ILE A 75 -0.01 -2.68 -12.00
CA ILE A 75 0.70 -2.19 -10.82
C ILE A 75 -0.28 -2.15 -9.64
N TYR A 76 0.14 -2.69 -8.49
CA TYR A 76 -0.65 -2.70 -7.25
C TYR A 76 -0.06 -1.82 -6.16
N SER A 77 1.27 -1.68 -6.10
CA SER A 77 1.92 -0.74 -5.18
C SER A 77 3.21 -0.19 -5.76
N LYS A 78 3.43 1.11 -5.57
CA LYS A 78 4.70 1.79 -5.86
C LYS A 78 5.50 2.11 -4.58
N ILE A 79 4.94 1.78 -3.42
CA ILE A 79 5.46 2.14 -2.09
C ILE A 79 5.82 0.85 -1.35
N GLY A 80 7.02 0.79 -0.78
CA GLY A 80 7.47 -0.33 0.07
C GLY A 80 8.15 -1.49 -0.65
N GLY A 81 8.48 -1.36 -1.94
CA GLY A 81 9.49 -2.21 -2.57
C GLY A 81 10.90 -1.71 -2.26
N ASP A 82 11.93 -2.53 -2.54
CA ASP A 82 13.32 -2.07 -2.58
C ASP A 82 13.42 -0.84 -3.50
N GLN A 83 14.35 0.07 -3.22
CA GLN A 83 14.46 1.34 -3.96
C GLN A 83 14.51 1.09 -5.48
N GLY A 84 13.48 1.56 -6.19
CA GLY A 84 13.33 1.36 -7.65
C GLY A 84 12.35 0.27 -8.07
N TRP A 85 11.73 -0.45 -7.13
CA TRP A 85 10.82 -1.56 -7.43
C TRP A 85 9.35 -1.26 -7.13
N TRP A 86 8.48 -1.71 -8.03
CA TRP A 86 7.03 -1.67 -7.86
C TRP A 86 6.48 -3.09 -7.79
N LYS A 87 5.44 -3.27 -6.96
CA LYS A 87 4.67 -4.52 -6.92
C LYS A 87 3.62 -4.50 -8.02
N GLY A 88 3.62 -5.52 -8.85
CA GLY A 88 2.62 -5.71 -9.89
C GLY A 88 2.40 -7.17 -10.22
N GLU A 89 1.57 -7.40 -11.23
CA GLU A 89 1.30 -8.72 -11.79
C GLU A 89 1.39 -8.66 -13.31
N ALA A 90 2.07 -9.65 -13.89
CA ALA A 90 2.17 -9.85 -15.32
C ALA A 90 1.83 -11.31 -15.62
N LYS A 91 0.98 -11.55 -16.63
CA LYS A 91 0.64 -12.91 -17.09
C LYS A 91 0.07 -13.80 -15.96
N GLY A 92 -0.61 -13.20 -14.97
CA GLY A 92 -1.19 -13.92 -13.83
C GLY A 92 -0.21 -14.31 -12.71
N LYS A 93 1.01 -13.76 -12.72
CA LYS A 93 2.01 -13.86 -11.65
C LYS A 93 2.26 -12.52 -11.00
#